data_AF-A0A3D9LKC3-F1
#
_entry.id   AF-A0A3D9LKC3-F1
#
_cell.length_a   1.000
_cell.length_b   1.000
_cell.length_c   1.000
_cell.angle_alpha   90.00
_cell.angle_beta   90.00
_cell.angle_gamma   90.00
#
_symmetry.space_group_name_H-M   'P 1'
#
loop_
_entity.id
_entity.type
_entity.pdbx_description
1 polymer ?
#
loop_
_entity_poly.entity_id
_entity_poly.type
_entity_poly.pdbx_seq_one_letter_code
_entity_poly.pdbx_strand_id
1 'polypeptide(L)'
;MRQLAVRGANGTMGLLTQHETDTGRLCRSLRLEASDDGKSVVLVEVDERKAGIQREYRFEITTGELVALIRAEGIELRAELPGENHVRTANAS
;
A
#
# COMPACT_ATOMS: atom_id res chain seq x y z
N MET A 1 1.81 26.76 16.48
CA MET A 1 1.61 25.37 16.04
C MET A 1 1.12 25.38 14.61
N ARG A 2 1.74 24.60 13.70
CA ARG A 2 1.19 24.44 12.34
C ARG A 2 0.16 23.31 12.39
N GLN A 3 -1.06 23.61 11.95
CA GLN A 3 -2.07 22.59 11.71
C GLN A 3 -1.78 21.95 10.35
N LEU A 4 -1.60 20.63 10.33
CA LEU A 4 -1.50 19.86 9.09
C LEU A 4 -2.89 19.33 8.73
N ALA A 5 -3.30 19.52 7.49
CA ALA A 5 -4.50 18.90 6.96
C ALA A 5 -4.08 17.69 6.12
N VAL A 6 -4.57 16.51 6.47
CA VAL A 6 -4.47 15.34 5.59
C VAL A 6 -5.43 15.57 4.42
N ARG A 7 -4.89 15.57 3.21
CA ARG A 7 -5.68 15.50 1.98
C ARG A 7 -5.56 14.07 1.46
N GLY A 8 -6.65 13.50 0.97
CA GLY A 8 -6.58 12.19 0.33
C GLY A 8 -5.66 12.22 -0.88
N ALA A 9 -5.10 11.05 -1.20
CA ALA A 9 -4.32 10.82 -2.40
C ALA A 9 -5.18 10.01 -3.36
N ASN A 10 -5.13 10.33 -4.65
CA ASN A 10 -5.72 9.50 -5.69
C ASN A 10 -4.60 8.76 -6.41
N GLY A 11 -4.88 7.53 -6.81
CA GLY A 11 -3.90 6.72 -7.53
C GLY A 11 -4.26 5.26 -7.57
N THR A 12 -3.77 4.61 -8.61
CA THR A 12 -3.90 3.17 -8.81
C THR A 12 -2.52 2.60 -9.09
N MET A 13 -2.17 1.52 -8.40
CA MET A 13 -0.95 0.78 -8.64
C MET A 13 -1.30 -0.65 -9.08
N GLY A 14 -0.82 -1.05 -10.26
CA GLY A 14 -0.87 -2.45 -10.67
C GLY A 14 0.10 -3.27 -9.84
N LEU A 15 -0.39 -4.33 -9.19
CA LEU A 15 0.43 -5.22 -8.36
C LEU A 15 0.73 -6.53 -9.05
N LEU A 16 -0.24 -7.06 -9.81
CA LEU A 16 -0.09 -8.34 -10.50
C LEU A 16 -0.97 -8.37 -11.75
N THR A 17 -0.43 -8.97 -12.80
CA THR A 17 -1.17 -9.42 -13.98
C THR A 17 -0.84 -10.88 -14.24
N GLN A 18 -1.86 -11.69 -14.49
CA GLN A 18 -1.70 -13.09 -14.87
C GLN A 18 -2.24 -13.30 -16.27
N HIS A 19 -1.42 -13.90 -17.13
CA HIS A 19 -1.78 -14.21 -18.51
C HIS A 19 -1.86 -15.73 -18.73
N GLU A 20 -2.76 -16.18 -19.59
CA GLU A 20 -2.75 -17.53 -20.17
C GLU A 20 -1.45 -17.73 -20.97
N THR A 21 -0.75 -18.85 -20.73
CA THR A 21 0.54 -19.13 -21.40
C THR A 21 0.39 -19.27 -22.90
N ASP A 22 -0.65 -19.96 -23.37
CA ASP A 22 -0.81 -20.32 -24.78
C ASP A 22 -1.29 -19.16 -25.65
N THR A 23 -2.16 -18.30 -25.10
CA THR A 23 -2.84 -17.24 -25.85
C THR A 23 -2.32 -15.84 -25.50
N GLY A 24 -1.59 -15.70 -24.39
CA GLY A 24 -1.20 -14.40 -23.83
C GLY A 24 -2.38 -13.60 -23.27
N ARG A 25 -3.59 -14.16 -23.23
CA ARG A 25 -4.80 -13.47 -22.75
C ARG A 25 -4.63 -13.09 -21.28
N LEU A 26 -4.99 -11.85 -20.93
CA LEU A 26 -5.06 -11.42 -19.52
C LEU A 26 -6.22 -12.16 -18.84
N CYS A 27 -5.94 -12.85 -17.74
CA CYS A 27 -6.92 -13.65 -17.02
C CYS A 27 -7.12 -13.21 -15.58
N ARG A 28 -6.16 -12.49 -15.00
CA ARG A 28 -6.30 -11.92 -13.66
C ARG A 28 -5.53 -10.61 -13.57
N SER A 29 -6.10 -9.62 -12.93
CA SER A 29 -5.36 -8.40 -12.54
C SER A 29 -5.63 -8.09 -11.07
N LEU A 30 -4.61 -7.55 -10.40
CA LEU A 30 -4.68 -7.08 -9.03
C LEU A 30 -4.15 -5.65 -8.98
N ARG A 31 -4.93 -4.72 -8.44
CA ARG A 31 -4.56 -3.32 -8.31
C ARG A 31 -4.88 -2.77 -6.93
N LEU A 32 -4.06 -1.84 -6.45
CA LEU A 32 -4.27 -1.09 -5.22
C LEU A 32 -4.75 0.32 -5.57
N GLU A 33 -5.89 0.72 -5.04
CA GLU A 33 -6.50 2.04 -5.23
C GLU A 33 -6.52 2.80 -3.89
N ALA A 34 -6.12 4.07 -3.88
CA ALA A 34 -6.31 4.92 -2.72
C ALA A 34 -7.71 5.55 -2.73
N SER A 35 -8.34 5.70 -1.57
CA SER A 35 -9.61 6.44 -1.45
C SER A 35 -9.39 7.94 -1.61
N ASP A 36 -10.37 8.64 -2.20
CA ASP A 36 -10.30 10.09 -2.41
C ASP A 36 -10.20 10.88 -1.09
N ASP A 37 -10.68 10.30 0.01
CA ASP A 37 -10.58 10.88 1.35
C ASP A 37 -9.29 10.50 2.11
N GLY A 38 -8.48 9.62 1.52
CA GLY A 38 -7.19 9.16 2.07
C GLY A 38 -7.28 8.28 3.30
N LYS A 39 -8.47 7.80 3.66
CA LYS A 39 -8.66 6.99 4.88
C LYS A 39 -8.46 5.50 4.64
N SER A 40 -8.67 5.04 3.41
CA SER A 40 -8.58 3.63 3.06
C SER A 40 -7.81 3.41 1.77
N VAL A 41 -7.39 2.16 1.61
CA VAL A 41 -6.95 1.64 0.33
C VAL A 41 -7.80 0.42 -0.02
N VAL A 42 -8.08 0.26 -1.30
CA VAL A 42 -8.88 -0.84 -1.82
C VAL A 42 -8.00 -1.69 -2.72
N LEU A 43 -7.88 -2.96 -2.38
CA LEU A 43 -7.30 -3.96 -3.25
C LEU A 43 -8.41 -4.51 -4.15
N VAL A 44 -8.30 -4.30 -5.45
CA VAL A 44 -9.26 -4.77 -6.44
C VAL A 44 -8.64 -5.89 -7.26
N GLU A 45 -9.25 -7.08 -7.18
CA GLU A 45 -8.94 -8.23 -8.01
C GLU A 45 -10.01 -8.39 -9.08
N VAL A 46 -9.58 -8.47 -10.34
CA VAL A 46 -10.45 -8.86 -11.46
C VAL A 46 -9.98 -10.23 -11.96
N ASP A 47 -10.85 -11.23 -11.89
CA ASP A 47 -10.60 -12.60 -12.33
C ASP A 47 -11.50 -12.97 -13.52
N GLU A 48 -10.87 -13.27 -14.65
CA GLU A 48 -11.46 -13.65 -15.93
C GLU A 48 -10.95 -15.02 -16.43
N ARG A 49 -10.38 -15.85 -15.53
CA ARG A 49 -9.85 -17.17 -15.89
C ARG A 49 -10.91 -18.11 -16.46
N LYS A 50 -12.18 -17.92 -16.11
CA LYS A 50 -13.30 -18.67 -16.71
C LYS A 50 -13.91 -17.85 -17.84
N ALA A 51 -13.83 -18.36 -19.06
CA ALA A 51 -14.38 -17.69 -20.24
C ALA A 51 -15.85 -17.28 -20.04
N GLY A 52 -16.15 -16.02 -20.35
CA GLY A 52 -17.49 -15.44 -20.19
C GLY A 52 -17.89 -15.10 -18.75
N ILE A 53 -17.00 -15.30 -17.76
CA ILE A 53 -17.24 -14.94 -16.35
C ILE A 53 -16.12 -14.05 -15.87
N GLN A 54 -16.47 -12.79 -15.63
CA GLN A 54 -15.63 -11.83 -14.93
C GLN A 54 -16.11 -11.75 -13.47
N ARG A 55 -15.18 -11.86 -12.53
CA ARG A 55 -15.44 -11.63 -11.10
C ARG A 55 -14.59 -10.48 -10.62
N GLU A 56 -15.19 -9.50 -9.98
CA GLU A 56 -14.48 -8.43 -9.28
C GLU A 56 -14.61 -8.65 -7.77
N TYR A 57 -13.48 -8.66 -7.08
CA TYR A 57 -13.39 -8.69 -5.63
C TYR A 57 -12.75 -7.39 -5.16
N ARG A 58 -13.36 -6.73 -4.19
CA ARG A 58 -12.86 -5.49 -3.58
C ARG A 58 -12.64 -5.73 -2.10
N PHE A 59 -11.40 -5.54 -1.66
CA PHE A 59 -11.00 -5.66 -0.26
C PHE A 59 -10.56 -4.29 0.23
N GLU A 60 -11.27 -3.73 1.19
CA GLU A 60 -10.98 -2.42 1.77
C GLU A 60 -10.31 -2.57 3.13
N ILE A 61 -9.29 -1.74 3.37
CA ILE A 61 -8.61 -1.63 4.65
C ILE A 61 -8.28 -0.17 4.92
N THR A 62 -8.38 0.28 6.18
CA THR A 62 -7.93 1.64 6.51
C THR A 62 -6.42 1.75 6.39
N THR A 63 -5.93 2.96 6.09
CA THR A 63 -4.48 3.20 6.01
C THR A 63 -3.78 2.89 7.34
N GLY A 64 -4.43 3.18 8.47
CA GLY A 64 -3.90 2.89 9.80
C GLY A 64 -3.76 1.39 10.07
N GLU A 65 -4.78 0.60 9.73
CA GLU A 65 -4.74 -0.86 9.87
C GLU A 65 -3.68 -1.48 8.95
N LEU A 66 -3.57 -1.01 7.69
CA LEU A 66 -2.54 -1.49 6.79
C LEU A 66 -1.13 -1.24 7.33
N VAL A 67 -0.86 -0.04 7.86
CA VAL A 67 0.43 0.27 8.49
C VAL A 67 0.68 -0.62 9.70
N ALA A 68 -0.34 -0.86 10.53
CA ALA A 68 -0.22 -1.74 11.68
C ALA A 68 0.12 -3.19 11.27
N LEU A 69 -0.53 -3.72 10.23
CA LEU A 69 -0.24 -5.05 9.68
C LEU A 69 1.18 -5.14 9.13
N ILE A 70 1.62 -4.17 8.33
CA ILE A 70 2.98 -4.13 7.78
C ILE A 70 4.03 -4.14 8.91
N ARG A 71 3.79 -3.36 9.97
CA ARG A 71 4.69 -3.33 11.15
C ARG A 71 4.69 -4.66 11.91
N ALA A 72 3.54 -5.31 12.02
CA ALA A 72 3.43 -6.60 12.71
C ALA A 72 4.21 -7.72 11.99
N GLU A 73 4.32 -7.67 10.66
CA GLU A 73 5.11 -8.60 9.84
C GLU A 73 6.64 -8.40 9.96
N GLY A 74 7.10 -7.50 10.84
CA GLY A 74 8.53 -7.25 11.06
C GLY A 74 9.20 -6.52 9.90
N ILE A 75 8.43 -5.89 8.99
CA ILE A 75 8.96 -4.96 7.99
C ILE A 75 9.37 -3.69 8.75
N GLU A 76 10.60 -3.68 9.25
CA GLU A 76 11.17 -2.51 9.91
C GLU A 76 11.18 -1.33 8.93
N LEU A 77 10.66 -0.19 9.38
CA LEU A 77 10.97 1.09 8.74
C LEU A 77 12.49 1.15 8.66
N ARG A 78 13.05 1.17 7.44
CA ARG A 78 14.45 1.60 7.27
C ARG A 78 14.53 2.99 7.87
N ALA A 79 15.16 3.05 9.03
CA ALA A 79 15.28 4.16 9.96
C ALA A 79 14.92 5.54 9.40
N GLU A 80 14.14 6.30 10.18
CA GLU A 80 14.26 7.77 10.15
C GLU A 80 15.76 8.09 10.23
N LEU A 81 16.30 8.73 9.20
CA LEU A 81 17.73 9.07 9.11
C LEU A 81 18.17 9.72 10.43
N PRO A 82 19.08 9.11 11.22
CA PRO A 82 19.55 9.72 12.45
C PRO A 82 20.49 10.87 12.11
N GLY A 83 19.92 12.08 12.00
CA GLY A 83 20.65 13.30 11.63
C GLY A 83 20.50 14.47 12.60
N GLU A 84 19.53 14.46 13.51
CA GLU A 84 19.28 15.58 14.42
C GLU A 84 19.40 15.16 15.87
N ASN A 85 20.64 14.95 16.33
CA ASN A 85 21.00 15.10 17.75
C ASN A 85 22.49 15.45 17.86
N HIS A 86 22.85 16.66 17.42
CA HIS A 86 24.06 17.30 17.91
C HIS A 86 23.80 17.75 19.35
N VAL A 87 24.43 17.04 20.28
CA VAL A 87 25.08 17.52 21.51
C VAL A 87 24.97 16.41 22.56
N ARG A 88 26.05 15.65 22.70
CA ARG A 88 26.37 14.97 23.94
C ARG A 88 27.72 15.53 24.41
N THR A 89 27.68 16.65 25.12
CA THR A 89 28.82 17.11 25.91
C THR A 89 29.09 16.05 26.97
N ALA A 90 30.16 15.29 26.77
CA ALA A 90 30.71 14.41 27.80
C ALA A 90 31.44 15.31 28.81
N ASN A 91 30.85 15.49 29.99
CA ASN A 91 31.61 15.93 31.15
C ASN A 91 32.40 14.73 31.67
N ALA A 92 33.72 14.83 31.56
CA ALA A 92 34.68 13.97 32.24
C ALA A 92 34.74 14.33 33.73
N SER A 93 34.74 13.32 34.59
CA SER A 93 35.44 13.29 35.89
C SER A 93 35.62 11.84 36.29
#